data_AF-A0A1U8EHL0-F1
#
_entry.id   AF-A0A1U8EHL0-F1
#
_cell.length_a   1.000
_cell.length_b   1.000
_cell.length_c   1.000
_cell.angle_alpha   90.00
_cell.angle_beta   90.00
_cell.angle_gamma   90.00
#
_symmetry.space_group_name_H-M   'P 1'
#
loop_
_entity.id
_entity.type
_entity.pdbx_description
1 polymer ?
#
loop_
_entity_poly.entity_id
_entity_poly.type
_entity_poly.pdbx_seq_one_letter_code
_entity_poly.pdbx_strand_id
1 'polypeptide(L)'
;MERLAAFFVVCLLSASISSATSIRNPLLVEGKAYCDTCHCGFETPATKYLAGLWAGAKVKIECRHRVTEAQTYNAEGVTNSKGEYNILVNSDRGDDVCDA
;
A
#
# COMPACT_ATOMS: atom_id res chain seq x y z
N MET A 1 -26.90 44.13 -13.08
CA MET A 1 -26.41 43.52 -11.83
C MET A 1 -26.70 42.03 -11.73
N GLU A 2 -27.83 41.53 -12.24
CA GLU A 2 -28.19 40.10 -12.20
C GLU A 2 -27.21 39.16 -12.91
N ARG A 3 -26.64 39.59 -14.05
CA ARG A 3 -25.62 38.79 -14.76
C ARG A 3 -24.33 38.63 -13.96
N LEU A 4 -23.89 39.68 -13.24
CA LEU A 4 -22.71 39.66 -12.38
C LEU A 4 -22.92 38.78 -11.14
N ALA A 5 -24.12 38.82 -10.57
CA ALA A 5 -24.52 37.94 -9.47
C ALA A 5 -24.54 36.46 -9.91
N ALA A 6 -25.07 36.17 -11.11
CA ALA A 6 -25.05 34.82 -11.67
C ALA A 6 -23.63 34.28 -11.89
N PHE A 7 -22.70 35.11 -12.39
CA PHE A 7 -21.29 34.71 -12.51
C PHE A 7 -20.64 34.42 -11.15
N PHE A 8 -20.91 35.24 -10.13
CA PHE A 8 -20.40 35.00 -8.77
C PHE A 8 -20.92 33.70 -8.17
N VAL A 9 -22.22 33.39 -8.34
CA VAL A 9 -22.82 32.14 -7.87
C VAL A 9 -22.22 30.93 -8.57
N VAL A 10 -22.02 31.00 -9.90
CA VAL A 10 -21.37 29.93 -10.67
C VAL A 10 -19.91 29.70 -10.25
N CYS A 11 -19.16 30.78 -9.97
CA CYS A 11 -17.77 30.67 -9.46
C CYS A 11 -17.69 30.08 -8.05
N LEU A 12 -18.64 30.40 -7.16
CA LEU A 12 -18.68 29.82 -5.82
C LEU A 12 -19.09 28.34 -5.84
N LEU A 13 -19.99 27.96 -6.74
CA LEU A 13 -20.37 26.55 -6.94
C LEU A 13 -19.20 25.73 -7.53
N SER A 14 -18.45 26.26 -8.50
CA SER A 14 -17.31 25.54 -9.08
C SER A 14 -16.14 25.38 -8.11
N ALA A 15 -15.91 26.34 -7.21
CA ALA A 15 -14.87 26.25 -6.17
C ALA A 15 -15.14 25.12 -5.15
N SER A 16 -16.41 24.74 -4.94
CA SER A 16 -16.79 23.68 -4.00
C SER A 16 -16.60 22.25 -4.54
N ILE A 17 -16.37 22.08 -5.85
CA ILE A 17 -16.19 20.76 -6.49
C ILE A 17 -14.71 20.32 -6.47
N SER A 18 -13.78 21.25 -6.22
CA SER A 18 -12.33 20.95 -6.21
C SER A 18 -11.85 20.15 -5.00
N SER A 19 -12.71 19.88 -4.01
CA SER A 19 -12.46 18.80 -3.04
C SER A 19 -12.87 17.45 -3.62
N ALA A 20 -12.44 17.15 -4.84
CA ALA A 20 -12.46 15.79 -5.35
C ALA A 20 -11.53 15.00 -4.44
N THR A 21 -12.13 14.17 -3.58
CA THR A 21 -11.45 13.09 -2.88
C THR A 21 -10.52 12.43 -3.87
N SER A 22 -9.21 12.63 -3.73
CA SER A 22 -8.21 11.84 -4.42
C SER A 22 -8.63 10.40 -4.21
N ILE A 23 -9.09 9.74 -5.27
CA ILE A 23 -9.46 8.33 -5.23
C ILE A 23 -8.13 7.62 -5.06
N ARG A 24 -7.70 7.46 -3.81
CA ARG A 24 -6.47 6.74 -3.48
C ARG A 24 -6.82 5.28 -3.61
N ASN A 25 -6.86 4.75 -4.83
CA ASN A 25 -7.23 3.36 -5.14
C ASN A 25 -6.44 2.41 -4.22
N PRO A 26 -7.02 1.94 -3.11
CA PRO A 26 -6.23 1.21 -2.12
C PRO A 26 -6.02 -0.20 -2.63
N LEU A 27 -4.84 -0.75 -2.36
CA LEU A 27 -4.47 -2.10 -2.75
C LEU A 27 -4.25 -2.95 -1.50
N LEU A 28 -4.76 -4.18 -1.51
CA LEU A 28 -4.45 -5.17 -0.49
C LEU A 28 -3.32 -6.06 -1.02
N VAL A 29 -2.14 -5.96 -0.42
CA VAL A 29 -0.99 -6.80 -0.80
C VAL A 29 -1.01 -8.06 0.05
N GLU A 30 -1.12 -9.20 -0.62
CA GLU A 30 -1.18 -10.52 0.00
C GLU A 30 0.11 -11.28 -0.28
N GLY A 31 0.60 -12.03 0.71
CA GLY A 31 1.78 -12.87 0.55
C GLY A 31 2.00 -13.82 1.71
N LYS A 32 3.10 -14.58 1.65
CA LYS A 32 3.49 -15.55 2.67
C LYS A 32 4.95 -15.37 3.05
N ALA A 33 5.26 -15.48 4.33
CA ALA A 33 6.62 -15.56 4.83
C ALA A 33 6.94 -16.98 5.29
N TYR A 34 8.10 -17.48 4.87
CA TYR A 34 8.53 -18.83 5.19
C TYR A 34 10.01 -18.89 5.54
N CYS A 35 10.37 -19.91 6.32
CA CYS A 35 11.76 -20.28 6.56
C CYS A 35 12.22 -21.19 5.43
N ASP A 36 13.22 -20.73 4.68
CA ASP A 36 13.94 -21.56 3.70
C ASP A 36 14.92 -22.48 4.44
N THR A 37 14.40 -23.61 4.90
CA THR A 37 15.17 -24.62 5.64
C THR A 37 16.28 -25.27 4.80
N CYS A 38 16.23 -25.11 3.48
CA CYS A 38 17.15 -25.75 2.53
C CYS A 38 18.15 -24.77 1.92
N HIS A 39 18.02 -23.46 2.18
CA HIS A 39 18.83 -22.40 1.61
C HIS A 39 18.89 -22.44 0.06
N CYS A 40 17.77 -22.76 -0.58
CA CYS A 40 17.67 -22.88 -2.03
C CYS A 40 17.01 -21.67 -2.70
N GLY A 41 16.39 -20.75 -1.94
CA GLY A 41 15.81 -19.50 -2.44
C GLY A 41 14.39 -19.64 -3.03
N PHE A 42 13.70 -20.75 -2.79
CA PHE A 42 12.33 -20.98 -3.25
C PHE A 42 11.58 -21.95 -2.32
N GLU A 43 10.25 -22.00 -2.41
CA GLU A 43 9.43 -22.91 -1.61
C GLU A 43 9.62 -24.37 -2.03
N THR A 44 9.79 -25.26 -1.04
CA THR A 44 9.92 -26.70 -1.21
C THR A 44 8.96 -27.44 -0.28
N PRO A 45 8.75 -28.75 -0.43
CA PRO A 45 7.97 -29.53 0.55
C PRO A 45 8.54 -29.50 1.98
N ALA A 46 9.82 -29.15 2.14
CA ALA A 46 10.45 -28.98 3.46
C ALA A 46 10.21 -27.59 4.06
N THR A 47 9.65 -26.64 3.30
CA THR A 47 9.37 -25.28 3.73
C THR A 47 8.51 -25.26 4.99
N LYS A 48 8.93 -24.45 5.96
CA LYS A 48 8.14 -24.16 7.16
C LYS A 48 7.68 -22.71 7.10
N TYR A 49 6.38 -22.52 6.95
CA TYR A 49 5.81 -21.17 7.05
C TYR A 49 6.08 -20.59 8.43
N LEU A 50 6.28 -19.26 8.49
CA LEU A 50 6.46 -18.52 9.74
C LEU A 50 5.10 -18.32 10.44
N ALA A 51 4.49 -19.45 10.73
CA ALA A 51 3.24 -19.71 11.40
C ALA A 51 3.54 -20.06 12.86
N GLY A 52 3.18 -19.21 13.81
CA GLY A 52 3.22 -19.59 15.23
C GLY A 52 4.44 -19.12 16.05
N LEU A 53 5.18 -18.10 15.62
CA LEU A 53 5.85 -17.22 16.59
C LEU A 53 4.75 -16.47 17.36
N TRP A 54 4.86 -16.35 18.69
CA TRP A 54 3.86 -15.67 19.54
C TRP A 54 3.47 -14.26 19.05
N ALA A 55 4.33 -13.63 18.24
CA ALA A 55 4.13 -12.32 17.65
C ALA A 55 4.00 -12.31 16.11
N GLY A 56 4.00 -13.46 15.43
CA GLY A 56 4.10 -13.55 13.96
C GLY A 56 5.42 -12.99 13.40
N ALA A 57 5.61 -13.05 12.10
CA ALA A 57 6.72 -12.39 11.41
C ALA A 57 6.28 -10.99 10.96
N LYS A 58 7.10 -9.97 11.23
CA LYS A 58 6.87 -8.62 10.71
C LYS A 58 7.29 -8.55 9.24
N VAL A 59 6.45 -7.95 8.41
CA VAL A 59 6.69 -7.69 6.99
C VAL A 59 6.51 -6.19 6.76
N LYS A 60 7.42 -5.56 6.02
CA LYS A 60 7.39 -4.11 5.74
C LYS A 60 7.40 -3.91 4.23
N ILE A 61 6.31 -3.36 3.70
CA ILE A 61 6.31 -2.84 2.34
C ILE A 61 6.98 -1.47 2.37
N GLU A 62 7.98 -1.26 1.53
CA GLU A 62 8.64 0.01 1.32
C GLU A 62 8.58 0.40 -0.15
N CYS A 63 8.09 1.60 -0.43
CA CYS A 63 8.11 2.18 -1.76
C CYS A 63 9.10 3.33 -1.81
N ARG A 64 9.84 3.39 -2.91
CA ARG A 64 10.82 4.42 -3.22
C ARG A 64 10.51 5.05 -4.57
N HIS A 65 10.75 6.34 -4.68
CA HIS A 65 10.64 7.03 -5.95
C HIS A 65 11.65 6.44 -6.94
N ARG A 66 11.19 6.06 -8.13
CA ARG A 66 11.98 5.30 -9.11
C ARG A 66 13.34 5.91 -9.49
N VAL A 67 13.45 7.24 -9.52
CA VAL A 67 14.68 7.95 -9.94
C VAL A 67 15.55 8.38 -8.76
N THR A 68 14.96 9.00 -7.74
CA THR A 68 15.70 9.58 -6.61
C THR A 68 15.98 8.57 -5.50
N GLU A 69 15.36 7.39 -5.57
CA GLU A 69 15.42 6.33 -4.55
C GLU A 69 14.93 6.76 -3.16
N ALA A 70 14.38 7.96 -3.04
CA ALA A 70 13.85 8.47 -1.77
C ALA A 70 12.63 7.65 -1.35
N GLN A 71 12.57 7.25 -0.07
CA GLN A 71 11.41 6.56 0.48
C GLN A 71 10.18 7.48 0.40
N THR A 72 9.14 7.02 -0.29
CA THR A 72 7.87 7.74 -0.47
C THR A 72 6.76 7.18 0.39
N TYR A 73 6.86 5.90 0.77
CA TYR A 73 5.83 5.20 1.53
C TYR A 73 6.40 4.00 2.26
N ASN A 74 5.80 3.67 3.41
CA ASN A 74 5.97 2.37 4.06
C ASN A 74 4.67 1.93 4.72
N ALA A 75 4.51 0.62 4.85
CA ALA A 75 3.43 -0.02 5.61
C ALA A 75 3.95 -1.31 6.24
N GLU A 76 3.49 -1.63 7.45
CA GLU A 76 3.88 -2.84 8.16
C GLU A 76 2.69 -3.77 8.35
N GLY A 77 2.96 -5.07 8.38
CA GLY A 77 2.01 -6.11 8.72
C GLY A 77 2.67 -7.24 9.51
N VAL A 78 1.84 -8.14 10.00
CA VAL A 78 2.28 -9.32 10.74
C VAL A 78 1.63 -10.54 10.11
N THR A 79 2.39 -11.63 9.97
CA THR A 79 1.85 -12.89 9.47
C THR A 79 0.86 -13.54 10.44
N ASN A 80 -0.15 -14.21 9.90
CA ASN A 80 -1.10 -15.01 10.65
C ASN A 80 -0.52 -16.38 11.05
N SER A 81 -1.36 -17.24 11.65
CA SER A 81 -0.99 -18.61 12.04
C SER A 81 -0.68 -19.56 10.88
N LYS A 82 -0.78 -19.13 9.63
CA LYS A 82 -0.39 -19.85 8.41
C LYS A 82 0.84 -19.23 7.73
N GLY A 83 1.42 -18.18 8.30
CA GLY A 83 2.51 -17.43 7.69
C GLY A 83 2.05 -16.46 6.59
N GLU A 84 0.75 -16.21 6.44
CA GLU A 84 0.20 -15.30 5.43
C GLU A 84 0.09 -13.88 6.00
N TYR A 85 0.38 -12.86 5.19
CA TYR A 85 0.16 -11.47 5.54
C TYR A 85 -0.77 -10.79 4.53
N ASN A 86 -1.51 -9.80 5.00
CA ASN A 86 -2.35 -8.92 4.19
C ASN A 86 -2.09 -7.49 4.64
N ILE A 87 -1.47 -6.68 3.79
CA ILE A 87 -1.08 -5.29 4.12
C ILE A 87 -1.86 -4.34 3.23
N LEU A 88 -2.60 -3.42 3.86
CA LEU A 88 -3.35 -2.39 3.15
C LEU A 88 -2.42 -1.24 2.74
N VAL A 89 -2.26 -1.06 1.43
CA VAL A 89 -1.56 0.07 0.82
C VAL A 89 -2.59 1.12 0.44
N ASN A 90 -2.54 2.27 1.11
CA ASN A 90 -3.60 3.30 1.06
C ASN A 90 -3.66 4.11 -0.26
N SER A 91 -2.99 3.67 -1.33
CA SER A 91 -2.97 4.28 -2.68
C SER A 91 -2.34 3.32 -3.70
N ASP A 92 -2.58 3.53 -4.99
CA ASP A 92 -2.03 2.72 -6.09
C ASP A 92 -0.51 2.83 -6.29
N ARG A 93 0.16 3.75 -5.57
CA ARG A 93 1.61 4.02 -5.58
C ARG A 93 2.22 4.48 -6.92
N GLY A 94 1.48 4.44 -8.02
CA GLY A 94 1.85 5.04 -9.30
C GLY A 94 3.23 4.59 -9.80
N ASP A 95 4.15 5.56 -9.96
CA ASP A 95 5.49 5.36 -10.52
C ASP A 95 6.55 4.93 -9.50
N ASP A 96 6.18 4.69 -8.24
CA ASP A 96 7.12 4.19 -7.23
C ASP A 96 7.52 2.73 -7.48
N VAL A 97 8.73 2.37 -7.04
CA VAL A 97 9.19 0.99 -6.95
C VAL A 97 8.96 0.51 -5.52
N CYS A 98 8.11 -0.50 -5.35
CA CYS A 98 7.76 -1.06 -4.03
C CYS A 98 8.34 -2.48 -3.85
N ASP A 99 8.83 -2.77 -2.66
CA ASP A 99 9.38 -4.07 -2.25
C ASP A 99 8.94 -4.41 -0.81
N ALA A 100 9.02 -5.69 -0.42
CA ALA A 100 8.51 -6.22 0.86
C ALA A 100 9.59 -6.90 1.73
#